data_AF-A0A376TYX8-F1
#
_entry.id   AF-A0A376TYX8-F1
#
_cell.length_a   1.000
_cell.length_b   1.000
_cell.length_c   1.000
_cell.angle_alpha   90.00
_cell.angle_beta   90.00
_cell.angle_gamma   90.00
#
_symmetry.space_group_name_H-M   'P 1'
#
loop_
_entity.id
_entity.type
_entity.pdbx_description
1 polymer ?
#
loop_
_entity_poly.entity_id
_entity_poly.type
_entity_poly.pdbx_seq_one_letter_code
_entity_poly.pdbx_strand_id
1 'polypeptide(L)'
;MGVILGLIAGYFGGLVDNIIMRVVDIMLALPSLLLALVLVAIFGPSIGNAALALTFVALPHYVRLTRAAVLVEVNRDYVTASRVAGAGAMRQMFINIFPNCLAPLIVQASLGFSNAILDMAALGFLGMGAQPPTPEWGTMLSDVLQFAQSAWWVVTFPGLAILLTVLAFNLMGDGLRDALDPKLSSKRFEMALLNVDKLSVHFGDESAPFRAVDRISYSVKQGEVVGIVGESGSGSRSVHWRLWG
;
A
#
# COMPACT_ATOMS: atom_id res chain seq x y z
N MET A 1 5.34 15.30 6.85
CA MET A 1 6.75 15.53 6.41
C MET A 1 7.26 14.41 5.51
N GLY A 2 7.35 13.15 5.97
CA GLY A 2 7.89 12.04 5.17
C GLY A 2 7.21 11.84 3.81
N VAL A 3 5.88 11.98 3.77
CA VAL A 3 5.10 11.92 2.53
C VAL A 3 5.53 12.98 1.50
N ILE A 4 5.74 14.22 1.94
CA ILE A 4 6.16 15.32 1.06
C ILE A 4 7.57 15.05 0.51
N LEU A 5 8.49 14.61 1.37
CA LEU A 5 9.85 14.26 0.96
C LEU A 5 9.87 13.09 -0.03
N GLY A 6 9.05 12.06 0.19
CA GLY A 6 8.91 10.94 -0.74
C GLY A 6 8.28 11.35 -2.07
N LEU A 7 7.31 12.28 -2.04
CA LEU A 7 6.71 12.86 -3.25
C LEU A 7 7.74 13.63 -4.08
N ILE A 8 8.54 14.47 -3.44
CA ILE A 8 9.62 15.22 -4.09
C ILE A 8 10.69 14.26 -4.64
N ALA A 9 11.14 13.28 -3.84
CA ALA A 9 12.14 12.30 -4.26
C ALA A 9 11.68 11.49 -5.46
N GLY A 10 10.44 10.97 -5.43
CA GLY A 10 9.87 10.19 -6.52
C GLY A 10 9.58 11.00 -7.79
N TYR A 11 9.16 12.26 -7.65
CA TYR A 11 8.79 13.10 -8.81
C TYR A 11 10.00 13.67 -9.54
N PHE A 12 10.99 14.21 -8.82
CA PHE A 12 12.15 14.83 -9.44
C PHE A 12 13.25 13.83 -9.82
N GLY A 13 13.39 12.72 -9.07
CA GLY A 13 14.42 11.72 -9.32
C GLY A 13 15.85 12.28 -9.18
N GLY A 14 16.82 11.55 -9.74
CA GLY A 14 18.21 11.99 -9.91
C GLY A 14 18.91 12.36 -8.60
N LEU A 15 19.52 13.55 -8.57
CA LEU A 15 20.31 14.02 -7.43
C LEU A 15 19.45 14.25 -6.17
N VAL A 16 18.26 14.83 -6.33
CA VAL A 16 17.34 15.12 -5.22
C VAL A 16 16.92 13.84 -4.54
N ASP A 17 16.52 12.85 -5.34
CA ASP A 17 16.20 11.51 -4.85
C ASP A 17 17.37 10.88 -4.11
N ASN A 18 18.57 10.88 -4.71
CA ASN A 18 19.75 10.29 -4.08
C ASN A 18 20.07 10.96 -2.73
N ILE A 19 20.03 12.29 -2.62
CA ILE A 19 20.30 12.99 -1.34
C ILE A 19 19.26 12.61 -0.28
N ILE A 20 17.96 12.65 -0.61
CA ILE A 20 16.89 12.31 0.32
C ILE A 20 17.04 10.85 0.77
N MET A 21 17.28 9.94 -0.17
CA MET A 21 17.43 8.52 0.12
C MET A 21 18.68 8.22 0.94
N ARG A 22 19.78 8.97 0.77
CA ARG A 22 20.98 8.82 1.63
C ARG A 22 20.68 9.18 3.08
N VAL A 23 19.93 10.26 3.33
CA VAL A 23 19.53 10.63 4.70
C VAL A 23 18.62 9.55 5.30
N VAL A 24 17.64 9.07 4.53
CA VAL A 24 16.74 7.97 4.92
C VAL A 24 17.51 6.69 5.25
N ASP A 25 18.49 6.32 4.43
CA ASP A 25 19.29 5.11 4.61
C ASP A 25 20.17 5.21 5.88
N ILE A 26 20.73 6.39 6.17
CA ILE A 26 21.47 6.65 7.42
C ILE A 26 20.55 6.49 8.64
N MET A 27 19.32 7.02 8.58
CA MET A 27 18.36 6.87 9.68
C MET A 27 17.98 5.40 9.91
N LEU A 28 17.82 4.62 8.84
CA LEU A 28 17.46 3.20 8.90
C LEU A 28 18.63 2.27 9.26
N ALA A 29 19.87 2.78 9.30
CA ALA A 29 21.03 2.00 9.70
C ALA A 29 21.00 1.60 11.18
N LEU A 30 20.29 2.37 12.01
CA LEU A 30 20.10 2.10 13.43
C LEU A 30 18.74 1.43 13.67
N PRO A 31 18.63 0.49 14.62
CA PRO A 31 17.33 -0.01 15.07
C PRO A 31 16.41 1.14 15.50
N SER A 32 15.14 1.11 15.10
CA SER A 32 14.18 2.21 15.33
C SER A 32 14.05 2.58 16.81
N LEU A 33 13.94 1.56 17.67
CA LEU A 33 13.84 1.75 19.12
C LEU A 33 15.12 2.38 19.71
N LEU A 34 16.29 1.99 19.20
CA LEU A 34 17.57 2.56 19.65
C LEU A 34 17.66 4.04 19.26
N LEU A 35 17.29 4.37 18.03
CA LEU A 35 17.25 5.75 17.56
C LEU A 35 16.26 6.59 18.38
N ALA A 36 15.08 6.04 18.67
CA ALA A 36 14.09 6.69 19.53
C ALA A 36 14.65 6.96 20.93
N LEU A 37 15.31 5.97 21.54
CA LEU A 37 15.91 6.10 22.87
C LEU A 37 16.96 7.22 22.91
N VAL A 38 17.83 7.29 21.90
CA VAL A 38 18.85 8.35 21.79
C VAL A 38 18.20 9.72 21.67
N LEU A 39 17.16 9.87 20.84
CA LEU A 39 16.45 11.14 20.69
C LEU A 39 15.77 11.58 21.98
N VAL A 40 15.11 10.66 22.69
CA VAL A 40 14.49 10.97 23.98
C VAL A 40 15.53 11.28 25.05
N ALA A 41 16.67 10.60 25.05
CA ALA A 41 17.77 10.91 25.97
C ALA A 41 18.31 12.33 25.77
N ILE A 42 18.28 12.85 24.53
CA ILE A 42 18.68 14.22 24.22
C ILE A 42 17.60 15.23 24.61
N PHE A 43 16.32 14.95 24.30
CA PHE A 43 15.21 15.87 24.57
C PHE A 43 14.72 15.84 26.02
N GLY A 44 15.05 14.78 26.77
CA GLY A 44 14.55 14.49 28.10
C GLY A 44 13.27 13.63 28.07
N PRO A 45 13.04 12.82 29.11
CA PRO A 45 11.91 11.89 29.17
C PRO A 45 10.58 12.64 29.37
N SER A 46 9.67 12.49 28.40
CA SER A 46 8.28 12.95 28.48
C SER A 46 7.44 12.30 27.39
N ILE A 47 6.12 12.26 27.55
CA ILE A 47 5.20 11.76 26.50
C ILE A 47 5.39 12.55 25.20
N GLY A 48 5.49 13.87 25.31
CA GLY A 48 5.65 14.75 24.15
C GLY A 48 6.96 14.52 23.39
N ASN A 49 8.07 14.42 24.13
CA ASN A 49 9.38 14.18 23.52
C ASN A 49 9.48 12.77 22.93
N ALA A 50 8.92 11.77 23.61
CA ALA A 50 8.81 10.41 23.08
C ALA A 50 7.97 10.37 21.79
N ALA A 51 6.81 11.04 21.76
CA ALA A 51 5.98 11.13 20.56
C ALA A 51 6.70 11.83 19.39
N LEU A 52 7.45 12.91 19.66
CA LEU A 52 8.26 13.59 18.66
C LEU A 52 9.40 12.71 18.14
N ALA A 53 10.11 12.01 19.02
CA ALA A 53 11.16 11.07 18.66
C ALA A 53 10.62 9.94 17.76
N LEU A 54 9.51 9.31 18.14
CA LEU A 54 8.86 8.27 17.34
C LEU A 54 8.38 8.80 15.99
N THR A 55 7.84 10.02 15.94
CA THR A 55 7.44 10.66 14.69
C THR A 55 8.64 10.83 13.75
N PHE A 56 9.80 11.22 14.28
CA PHE A 56 11.03 11.35 13.51
C PHE A 56 11.55 9.99 13.02
N VAL A 57 11.54 8.98 13.90
CA VAL A 57 11.94 7.60 13.59
C VAL A 57 11.04 6.97 12.52
N ALA A 58 9.77 7.35 12.47
CA ALA A 58 8.83 6.85 11.46
C ALA A 58 9.02 7.48 10.07
N LEU A 59 9.67 8.65 9.95
CA LEU A 59 9.83 9.38 8.69
C LEU A 59 10.35 8.52 7.52
N PRO A 60 11.43 7.72 7.66
CA PRO A 60 12.01 6.94 6.58
C PRO A 60 11.01 6.00 5.90
N HIS A 61 10.10 5.39 6.68
CA HIS A 61 9.08 4.47 6.17
C HIS A 61 8.09 5.19 5.24
N TYR A 62 7.60 6.36 5.66
CA TYR A 62 6.71 7.16 4.82
C TYR A 62 7.41 7.72 3.58
N VAL A 63 8.67 8.15 3.70
CA VAL A 63 9.44 8.65 2.54
C VAL A 63 9.58 7.56 1.48
N ARG A 64 10.01 6.36 1.87
CA ARG A 64 10.22 5.24 0.96
C ARG A 64 8.92 4.78 0.31
N LEU A 65 7.85 4.69 1.09
CA LEU A 65 6.55 4.28 0.59
C LEU A 65 5.98 5.28 -0.42
N THR A 66 5.97 6.57 -0.08
CA THR A 66 5.48 7.59 -1.01
C THR A 66 6.33 7.65 -2.26
N ARG A 67 7.67 7.58 -2.13
CA ARG A 67 8.58 7.54 -3.28
C ARG A 67 8.25 6.36 -4.21
N ALA A 68 8.08 5.16 -3.66
CA ALA A 68 7.77 3.97 -4.43
C ALA A 68 6.43 4.12 -5.18
N ALA A 69 5.39 4.62 -4.51
CA ALA A 69 4.08 4.87 -5.14
C ALA A 69 4.18 5.92 -6.27
N VAL A 70 4.92 7.00 -6.03
CA VAL A 70 5.10 8.09 -7.00
C VAL A 70 5.86 7.64 -8.24
N LEU A 71 6.88 6.79 -8.09
CA LEU A 71 7.62 6.24 -9.24
C LEU A 71 6.73 5.39 -10.16
N VAL A 72 5.68 4.76 -9.61
CA VAL A 72 4.68 4.03 -10.39
C VAL A 72 3.75 4.99 -11.13
N GLU A 73 3.30 6.05 -10.47
CA GLU A 73 2.32 6.99 -11.03
C GLU A 73 2.91 8.00 -12.02
N VAL A 74 4.17 8.42 -11.84
CA VAL A 74 4.80 9.47 -12.67
C VAL A 74 4.91 9.11 -14.15
N ASN A 75 4.92 7.81 -14.47
CA ASN A 75 5.04 7.29 -15.84
C ASN A 75 3.69 6.94 -16.48
N ARG A 76 2.55 7.29 -15.86
CA ARG A 76 1.21 7.00 -16.38
C ARG A 76 0.77 8.01 -17.43
N ASP A 77 -0.03 7.55 -18.39
CA ASP A 77 -0.52 8.36 -19.53
C ASP A 77 -1.25 9.63 -19.11
N TYR A 78 -2.02 9.59 -18.01
CA TYR A 78 -2.75 10.76 -17.52
C TYR A 78 -1.79 11.87 -17.02
N VAL A 79 -0.62 11.50 -16.48
CA VAL A 79 0.41 12.46 -16.05
C VAL A 79 1.06 13.10 -17.29
N THR A 80 1.39 12.29 -18.29
CA THR A 80 1.93 12.76 -19.57
C THR A 80 0.95 13.70 -20.28
N ALA A 81 -0.32 13.30 -20.40
CA ALA A 81 -1.38 14.12 -20.99
C ALA A 81 -1.55 15.45 -20.24
N SER A 82 -1.58 15.41 -18.90
CA SER A 82 -1.66 16.63 -18.09
C SER A 82 -0.44 17.53 -18.26
N ARG A 83 0.76 16.97 -18.49
CA ARG A 83 1.98 17.73 -18.77
C ARG A 83 1.88 18.46 -20.10
N VAL A 84 1.43 17.78 -21.14
CA VAL A 84 1.20 18.37 -22.48
C VAL A 84 0.13 19.45 -22.43
N ALA A 85 -0.88 19.30 -21.56
CA ALA A 85 -1.89 20.33 -21.28
C ALA A 85 -1.37 21.52 -20.44
N GLY A 86 -0.06 21.62 -20.19
CA GLY A 86 0.56 22.76 -19.50
C GLY A 86 0.51 22.72 -17.98
N ALA A 87 0.22 21.58 -17.34
CA ALA A 87 0.24 21.50 -15.88
C ALA A 87 1.67 21.57 -15.33
N GLY A 88 1.93 22.59 -14.51
CA GLY A 88 3.21 22.75 -13.79
C GLY A 88 3.45 21.69 -12.72
N ALA A 89 4.71 21.57 -12.26
CA ALA A 89 5.16 20.50 -11.36
C ALA A 89 4.34 20.36 -10.06
N MET A 90 4.01 21.47 -9.41
CA MET A 90 3.21 21.44 -8.16
C MET A 90 1.81 20.89 -8.39
N ARG A 91 1.18 21.26 -9.51
CA ARG A 91 -0.13 20.72 -9.89
C ARG A 91 -0.03 19.23 -10.19
N GLN A 92 1.02 18.79 -10.91
CA GLN A 92 1.21 17.35 -11.16
C GLN A 92 1.39 16.56 -9.86
N MET A 93 2.24 17.04 -8.97
CA MET A 93 2.53 16.36 -7.70
C MET A 93 1.29 16.26 -6.82
N PHE A 94 0.60 17.36 -6.53
CA PHE A 94 -0.47 17.38 -5.51
C PHE A 94 -1.87 17.06 -6.03
N ILE A 95 -2.15 17.29 -7.32
CA ILE A 95 -3.50 17.10 -7.88
C ILE A 95 -3.57 15.80 -8.69
N ASN A 96 -2.52 15.46 -9.44
CA ASN A 96 -2.55 14.29 -10.32
C ASN A 96 -1.95 13.04 -9.67
N ILE A 97 -0.81 13.17 -8.99
CA ILE A 97 -0.05 12.02 -8.49
C ILE A 97 -0.44 11.69 -7.05
N PHE A 98 -0.37 12.66 -6.15
CA PHE A 98 -0.54 12.43 -4.72
C PHE A 98 -1.87 11.74 -4.35
N PRO A 99 -3.04 12.11 -4.93
CA PRO A 99 -4.29 11.42 -4.63
C PRO A 99 -4.28 9.93 -4.99
N ASN A 100 -3.59 9.54 -6.07
CA ASN A 100 -3.45 8.16 -6.49
C ASN A 100 -2.49 7.36 -5.60
N CYS A 101 -1.61 8.04 -4.85
CA CYS A 101 -0.73 7.43 -3.86
C CYS A 101 -1.36 7.31 -2.46
N LEU A 102 -2.58 7.79 -2.22
CA LEU A 102 -3.17 7.83 -0.87
C LEU A 102 -3.49 6.45 -0.31
N ALA A 103 -3.95 5.51 -1.14
CA ALA A 103 -4.35 4.17 -0.68
C ALA A 103 -3.25 3.46 0.13
N PRO A 104 -2.01 3.28 -0.37
CA PRO A 104 -0.95 2.67 0.43
C PRO A 104 -0.54 3.52 1.65
N LEU A 105 -0.66 4.84 1.59
CA LEU A 105 -0.32 5.73 2.71
C LEU A 105 -1.31 5.61 3.87
N ILE A 106 -2.60 5.46 3.56
CA ILE A 106 -3.65 5.26 4.56
C ILE A 106 -3.43 3.92 5.27
N VAL A 107 -3.12 2.86 4.53
CA VAL A 107 -2.80 1.54 5.10
C VAL A 107 -1.57 1.63 6.00
N GLN A 108 -0.49 2.25 5.52
CA GLN A 108 0.73 2.43 6.31
C GLN A 108 0.49 3.27 7.57
N ALA A 109 -0.37 4.28 7.50
CA ALA A 109 -0.72 5.10 8.65
C ALA A 109 -1.43 4.27 9.73
N SER A 110 -2.36 3.41 9.33
CA SER A 110 -3.07 2.51 10.25
C SER A 110 -2.12 1.55 10.96
N LEU A 111 -1.25 0.86 10.20
CA LEU A 111 -0.27 -0.06 10.77
C LEU A 111 0.82 0.67 11.57
N GLY A 112 1.21 1.86 11.11
CA GLY A 112 2.18 2.72 11.79
C GLY A 112 1.70 3.18 13.17
N PHE A 113 0.40 3.40 13.34
CA PHE A 113 -0.19 3.74 14.63
C PHE A 113 -0.03 2.59 15.65
N SER A 114 -0.26 1.34 15.23
CA SER A 114 -0.05 0.16 16.06
C SER A 114 1.41 0.04 16.52
N ASN A 115 2.36 0.27 15.60
CA ASN A 115 3.79 0.25 15.95
C ASN A 115 4.16 1.37 16.91
N ALA A 116 3.60 2.57 16.73
CA ALA A 116 3.85 3.70 17.62
C ALA A 116 3.37 3.43 19.05
N ILE A 117 2.25 2.72 19.23
CA ILE A 117 1.77 2.30 20.56
C ILE A 117 2.76 1.34 21.22
N LEU A 118 3.23 0.32 20.48
CA LEU A 118 4.23 -0.62 20.99
C LEU A 118 5.54 0.08 21.36
N ASP A 119 6.03 0.94 20.48
CA ASP A 119 7.27 1.69 20.72
C ASP A 119 7.12 2.64 21.90
N MET A 120 5.97 3.29 22.06
CA MET A 120 5.68 4.18 23.19
C MET A 120 5.61 3.40 24.51
N ALA A 121 4.96 2.23 24.52
CA ALA A 121 4.94 1.35 25.69
C ALA A 121 6.35 0.80 26.02
N ALA A 122 7.16 0.49 25.01
CA ALA A 122 8.54 0.07 25.19
C ALA A 122 9.41 1.19 25.80
N LEU A 123 9.28 2.42 25.29
CA LEU A 123 9.96 3.59 25.87
C LEU A 123 9.48 3.88 27.30
N GLY A 124 8.18 3.76 27.55
CA GLY A 124 7.57 3.87 28.89
C GLY A 124 8.15 2.85 29.85
N PHE A 125 8.19 1.58 29.44
CA PHE A 125 8.81 0.50 30.21
C PHE A 125 10.28 0.76 30.53
N LEU A 126 11.02 1.41 29.63
CA LEU A 126 12.42 1.83 29.82
C LEU A 126 12.57 3.13 30.62
N GLY A 127 11.47 3.70 31.16
CA GLY A 127 11.48 4.94 31.96
C GLY A 127 11.57 6.23 31.15
N MET A 128 11.52 6.13 29.82
CA MET A 128 11.69 7.25 28.87
C MET A 128 10.35 7.81 28.37
N GLY A 129 9.23 7.24 28.82
CA GLY A 129 7.88 7.68 28.46
C GLY A 129 7.29 8.71 29.44
N ALA A 130 6.03 8.49 29.79
CA ALA A 130 5.28 9.32 30.72
C ALA A 130 5.96 9.41 32.09
N GLN A 131 5.96 10.61 32.68
CA GLN A 131 6.50 10.81 34.02
C GLN A 131 5.34 10.93 35.03
N PRO A 132 5.50 10.46 36.28
CA PRO A 132 4.50 10.65 37.32
C PRO A 132 4.09 12.13 37.42
N PRO A 133 2.79 12.46 37.57
CA PRO A 133 1.65 11.60 37.92
C PRO A 133 0.89 11.02 36.71
N THR A 134 1.40 11.18 35.48
CA THR A 134 0.65 10.75 34.28
C THR A 134 0.65 9.22 34.13
N PRO A 135 -0.53 8.57 34.05
CA PRO A 135 -0.61 7.12 33.92
C PRO A 135 -0.22 6.66 32.51
N GLU A 136 0.60 5.62 32.41
CA GLU A 136 1.03 5.01 31.14
C GLU A 136 1.26 3.51 31.32
N TRP A 137 0.86 2.69 30.36
CA TRP A 137 0.85 1.23 30.54
C TRP A 137 2.24 0.60 30.54
N GLY A 138 3.19 1.15 29.79
CA GLY A 138 4.59 0.73 29.77
C GLY A 138 5.29 0.95 31.11
N THR A 139 5.17 2.13 31.70
CA THR A 139 5.71 2.43 33.04
C THR A 139 5.01 1.62 34.13
N MET A 140 3.68 1.47 34.05
CA MET A 140 2.94 0.60 34.96
C MET A 140 3.46 -0.84 34.90
N LEU A 141 3.85 -1.33 33.73
CA LEU A 141 4.39 -2.67 33.57
C LEU A 141 5.78 -2.80 34.21
N SER A 142 6.67 -1.82 34.05
CA SER A 142 8.02 -1.87 34.62
C SER A 142 8.01 -1.78 36.16
N ASP A 143 7.13 -0.95 36.73
CA ASP A 143 7.01 -0.78 38.19
C ASP A 143 6.60 -2.07 38.92
N VAL A 144 5.84 -2.93 38.25
CA VAL A 144 5.19 -4.09 38.88
C VAL A 144 5.88 -5.42 38.57
N LEU A 145 6.94 -5.42 37.76
CA LEU A 145 7.69 -6.64 37.40
C LEU A 145 8.22 -7.39 38.63
N GLN A 146 8.68 -6.67 39.65
CA GLN A 146 9.19 -7.28 40.89
C GLN A 146 8.11 -8.07 41.65
N PHE A 147 6.82 -7.79 41.42
CA PHE A 147 5.70 -8.49 42.04
C PHE A 147 5.16 -9.63 41.18
N ALA A 148 5.76 -9.95 40.03
CA ALA A 148 5.23 -10.93 39.08
C ALA A 148 4.99 -12.32 39.71
N GLN A 149 5.85 -12.75 40.63
CA GLN A 149 5.71 -14.05 41.31
C GLN A 149 4.62 -14.04 42.39
N SER A 150 4.42 -12.91 43.06
CA SER A 150 3.46 -12.78 44.17
C SER A 150 2.06 -12.37 43.69
N ALA A 151 1.98 -11.59 42.62
CA ALA A 151 0.77 -10.97 42.10
C ALA A 151 0.84 -10.87 40.57
N TRP A 152 0.85 -12.04 39.91
CA TRP A 152 0.96 -12.19 38.45
C TRP A 152 -0.07 -11.36 37.65
N TRP A 153 -1.26 -11.12 38.22
CA TRP A 153 -2.32 -10.36 37.58
C TRP A 153 -1.94 -8.88 37.35
N VAL A 154 -1.12 -8.30 38.23
CA VAL A 154 -0.72 -6.88 38.16
C VAL A 154 0.16 -6.60 36.94
N VAL A 155 0.97 -7.58 36.53
CA VAL A 155 1.76 -7.54 35.28
C VAL A 155 0.88 -7.89 34.07
N THR A 156 -0.04 -8.85 34.23
CA THR A 156 -0.83 -9.39 33.12
C THR A 156 -1.82 -8.38 32.55
N PHE A 157 -2.52 -7.59 33.38
CA PHE A 157 -3.53 -6.66 32.90
C PHE A 157 -2.97 -5.54 32.00
N PRO A 158 -1.91 -4.80 32.37
CA PRO A 158 -1.30 -3.82 31.48
C PRO A 158 -0.77 -4.44 30.18
N GLY A 159 -0.13 -5.62 30.27
CA GLY A 159 0.35 -6.34 29.09
C GLY A 159 -0.78 -6.74 28.14
N LEU A 160 -1.89 -7.25 28.67
CA LEU A 160 -3.06 -7.64 27.89
C LEU A 160 -3.78 -6.43 27.28
N ALA A 161 -3.83 -5.29 27.98
CA ALA A 161 -4.39 -4.04 27.45
C ALA A 161 -3.60 -3.53 26.23
N ILE A 162 -2.27 -3.51 26.31
CA ILE A 162 -1.39 -3.18 25.17
C ILE A 162 -1.62 -4.17 24.03
N LEU A 163 -1.59 -5.48 24.32
CA LEU A 163 -1.76 -6.53 23.31
C LEU A 163 -3.09 -6.40 22.58
N LEU A 164 -4.21 -6.25 23.30
CA LEU A 164 -5.53 -6.13 22.69
C LEU A 164 -5.67 -4.86 21.85
N THR A 165 -5.12 -3.76 22.33
CA THR A 165 -5.17 -2.47 21.62
C THR A 165 -4.38 -2.56 20.30
N VAL A 166 -3.15 -3.08 20.36
CA VAL A 166 -2.30 -3.28 19.18
C VAL A 166 -2.93 -4.26 18.22
N LEU A 167 -3.49 -5.36 18.70
CA LEU A 167 -4.19 -6.34 17.87
C LEU A 167 -5.40 -5.71 17.17
N ALA A 168 -6.22 -4.93 17.88
CA ALA A 168 -7.39 -4.27 17.32
C ALA A 168 -7.01 -3.30 16.19
N PHE A 169 -5.98 -2.47 16.38
CA PHE A 169 -5.51 -1.55 15.34
C PHE A 169 -4.83 -2.26 14.17
N ASN A 170 -4.11 -3.36 14.40
CA ASN A 170 -3.56 -4.18 13.31
C ASN A 170 -4.67 -4.80 12.46
N LEU A 171 -5.67 -5.44 13.10
CA LEU A 171 -6.81 -6.03 12.38
C LEU A 171 -7.63 -4.98 11.61
N MET A 172 -7.82 -3.79 12.20
CA MET A 172 -8.44 -2.65 11.51
C MET A 172 -7.62 -2.22 10.29
N GLY A 173 -6.29 -2.15 10.42
CA GLY A 173 -5.38 -1.79 9.34
C GLY A 173 -5.38 -2.82 8.20
N ASP A 174 -5.43 -4.11 8.53
CA ASP A 174 -5.57 -5.19 7.55
C ASP A 174 -6.93 -5.11 6.83
N GLY A 175 -8.03 -4.89 7.56
CA GLY A 175 -9.34 -4.68 6.94
C GLY A 175 -9.37 -3.46 6.02
N LEU A 176 -8.71 -2.37 6.40
CA LEU A 176 -8.57 -1.17 5.57
C LEU A 176 -7.71 -1.42 4.33
N ARG A 177 -6.64 -2.20 4.47
CA ARG A 177 -5.81 -2.65 3.35
C ARG A 177 -6.61 -3.48 2.36
N ASP A 178 -7.38 -4.43 2.86
CA ASP A 178 -8.22 -5.28 2.02
C ASP A 178 -9.28 -4.44 1.29
N ALA A 179 -9.91 -3.48 1.96
CA ALA A 179 -10.88 -2.58 1.34
C ALA A 179 -10.27 -1.65 0.27
N LEU A 180 -9.00 -1.27 0.43
CA LEU A 180 -8.27 -0.37 -0.48
C LEU A 180 -7.45 -1.11 -1.55
N ASP A 181 -7.33 -2.44 -1.50
CA ASP A 181 -6.61 -3.21 -2.52
C ASP A 181 -7.45 -3.31 -3.81
N PRO A 182 -7.04 -2.65 -4.92
CA PRO A 182 -7.79 -2.66 -6.17
C PRO A 182 -7.85 -4.05 -6.82
N LYS A 183 -7.01 -5.02 -6.41
CA LYS A 183 -7.03 -6.38 -6.97
C LYS A 183 -8.29 -7.16 -6.60
N LEU A 184 -9.02 -6.79 -5.54
CA LEU A 184 -10.32 -7.38 -5.23
C LEU A 184 -11.43 -6.83 -6.16
N SER A 185 -11.26 -5.61 -6.69
CA SER A 185 -12.13 -5.05 -7.74
C SER A 185 -11.87 -5.69 -9.10
N SER A 186 -10.64 -6.14 -9.38
CA SER A 186 -10.31 -6.88 -10.61
C SER A 186 -11.07 -8.20 -10.74
N LYS A 187 -11.51 -8.82 -9.64
CA LYS A 187 -12.44 -9.98 -9.71
C LYS A 187 -13.88 -9.58 -10.05
N ARG A 188 -14.25 -8.31 -9.92
CA ARG A 188 -15.56 -7.78 -10.34
C ARG A 188 -15.61 -7.49 -11.86
N PHE A 189 -14.46 -7.24 -12.49
CA PHE A 189 -14.34 -7.03 -13.94
C PHE A 189 -13.99 -8.30 -14.73
N GLU A 190 -13.94 -9.46 -14.07
CA GLU A 190 -13.97 -10.78 -14.72
C GLU A 190 -15.38 -11.19 -15.17
N MET A 191 -16.34 -10.26 -15.25
CA MET A 191 -17.56 -10.49 -16.01
C MET A 191 -17.20 -10.41 -17.50
N ALA A 192 -16.82 -11.55 -18.08
CA ALA A 192 -16.90 -11.74 -19.51
C ALA A 192 -18.27 -11.22 -19.98
N LEU A 193 -18.28 -10.28 -20.93
CA LEU A 193 -19.54 -9.77 -21.48
C LEU A 193 -20.27 -10.90 -22.20
N LEU A 194 -19.51 -11.79 -22.84
CA LEU A 194 -19.98 -12.96 -23.53
C LEU A 194 -19.01 -14.11 -23.27
N ASN A 195 -19.53 -15.22 -22.75
CA ASN A 195 -18.79 -16.49 -22.67
C ASN A 195 -19.37 -17.45 -23.70
N VAL A 196 -18.52 -17.99 -24.59
CA VAL A 196 -18.93 -18.95 -25.61
C VAL A 196 -18.21 -20.26 -25.33
N ASP A 197 -18.98 -21.28 -24.94
CA ASP A 197 -18.47 -22.62 -24.67
C ASP A 197 -18.69 -23.53 -25.89
N LYS A 198 -17.63 -24.26 -26.29
CA LYS A 198 -17.66 -25.29 -27.33
C LYS A 198 -18.28 -24.83 -28.67
N LEU A 199 -17.91 -23.64 -29.15
CA LEU A 199 -18.35 -23.15 -30.46
C LEU A 199 -17.97 -24.15 -31.56
N SER A 200 -18.95 -24.55 -32.37
CA SER A 200 -18.72 -25.33 -33.58
C SER A 200 -19.46 -24.69 -34.75
N VAL A 201 -18.76 -24.55 -35.88
CA VAL A 201 -19.28 -23.92 -37.10
C VAL A 201 -19.09 -24.88 -38.26
N HIS A 202 -20.17 -25.16 -38.96
CA HIS A 202 -20.23 -26.06 -40.10
C HIS A 202 -20.67 -25.28 -41.36
N PHE A 203 -20.01 -25.51 -42.48
CA PHE A 203 -20.32 -24.94 -43.80
C PHE A 203 -20.54 -26.07 -44.81
N GLY A 204 -21.48 -25.91 -45.74
CA GLY A 204 -21.77 -26.91 -46.78
C GLY A 204 -23.26 -27.30 -46.79
N ASP A 205 -23.69 -27.86 -47.91
CA ASP A 205 -25.05 -28.41 -48.08
C ASP A 205 -25.18 -29.77 -47.38
N GLU A 206 -26.42 -30.22 -47.11
CA GLU A 206 -26.78 -31.35 -46.22
C GLU A 206 -26.01 -32.66 -46.45
N SER A 207 -25.35 -32.81 -47.60
CA SER A 207 -24.61 -34.00 -48.01
C SER A 207 -23.11 -34.00 -47.64
N ALA A 208 -22.48 -32.86 -47.33
CA ALA A 208 -21.06 -32.80 -46.98
C ALA A 208 -20.69 -31.57 -46.09
N PRO A 209 -20.97 -31.62 -44.77
CA PRO A 209 -20.64 -30.51 -43.88
C PRO A 209 -19.13 -30.41 -43.63
N PHE A 210 -18.52 -29.33 -44.11
CA PHE A 210 -17.16 -28.91 -43.77
C PHE A 210 -17.15 -28.23 -42.38
N ARG A 211 -16.33 -28.72 -41.46
CA ARG A 211 -16.24 -28.18 -40.10
C ARG A 211 -15.16 -27.10 -40.03
N ALA A 212 -15.57 -25.83 -40.00
CA ALA A 212 -14.65 -24.70 -39.97
C ALA A 212 -14.13 -24.38 -38.56
N VAL A 213 -14.93 -24.63 -37.52
CA VAL A 213 -14.56 -24.45 -36.10
C VAL A 213 -15.08 -25.65 -35.32
N ASP A 214 -14.24 -26.29 -34.50
CA ASP A 214 -14.65 -27.38 -33.62
C ASP A 214 -14.22 -27.11 -32.17
N ARG A 215 -15.21 -26.99 -31.28
CA ARG A 215 -15.04 -26.97 -29.81
C ARG A 215 -14.09 -25.89 -29.28
N ILE A 216 -14.07 -24.71 -29.91
CA ILE A 216 -13.32 -23.57 -29.37
C ILE A 216 -14.17 -22.89 -28.30
N SER A 217 -13.57 -22.63 -27.14
CA SER A 217 -14.22 -21.89 -26.06
C SER A 217 -13.44 -20.60 -25.81
N TYR A 218 -14.14 -19.47 -25.69
CA TYR A 218 -13.52 -18.17 -25.47
C TYR A 218 -14.47 -17.21 -24.77
N SER A 219 -13.88 -16.21 -24.11
CA SER A 219 -14.59 -15.14 -23.41
C SER A 219 -14.24 -13.80 -24.05
N VAL A 220 -15.24 -12.95 -24.30
CA VAL A 220 -15.04 -11.57 -24.79
C VAL A 220 -15.27 -10.59 -23.65
N LYS A 221 -14.29 -9.73 -23.38
CA LYS A 221 -14.41 -8.66 -22.40
C LYS A 221 -15.06 -7.41 -23.02
N GLN A 222 -15.61 -6.53 -22.18
CA GLN A 222 -16.15 -5.25 -22.63
C GLN A 222 -15.05 -4.41 -23.30
N GLY A 223 -15.25 -4.03 -24.58
CA GLY A 223 -14.27 -3.29 -25.39
C GLY A 223 -13.25 -4.15 -26.13
N GLU A 224 -13.27 -5.47 -25.98
CA GLU A 224 -12.41 -6.41 -26.71
C GLU A 224 -13.07 -6.81 -28.04
N VAL A 225 -12.30 -6.80 -29.13
CA VAL A 225 -12.77 -7.21 -30.46
C VAL A 225 -12.10 -8.52 -30.84
N VAL A 226 -12.90 -9.58 -30.98
CA VAL A 226 -12.43 -10.88 -31.46
C VAL A 226 -12.82 -11.04 -32.92
N GLY A 227 -11.83 -11.32 -33.77
CA GLY A 227 -12.01 -11.61 -35.19
C GLY A 227 -11.65 -13.06 -35.50
N ILE A 228 -12.42 -13.69 -36.38
CA ILE A 228 -12.07 -15.01 -36.92
C ILE A 228 -11.19 -14.78 -38.15
N VAL A 229 -9.95 -15.29 -38.12
CA VAL A 229 -9.03 -15.24 -39.26
C VAL A 229 -8.90 -16.65 -39.82
N GLY A 230 -9.34 -16.85 -41.06
CA GLY A 230 -9.14 -18.10 -41.79
C GLY A 230 -8.08 -17.93 -42.87
N GLU A 231 -7.06 -18.78 -42.87
CA GLU A 231 -6.14 -18.90 -44.01
C GLU A 231 -6.78 -19.82 -45.06
N SER A 232 -7.32 -19.23 -46.12
CA SER A 232 -7.66 -19.97 -47.34
C SER A 232 -6.42 -20.03 -48.22
N GLY A 233 -6.01 -21.23 -48.63
CA GLY A 233 -4.80 -21.52 -49.41
C GLY A 233 -4.72 -20.91 -50.83
N SER A 234 -5.39 -19.77 -51.09
CA SER A 234 -5.33 -19.05 -52.37
C SER A 234 -5.39 -17.51 -52.25
N GLY A 235 -5.29 -16.93 -51.05
CA GLY A 235 -5.17 -15.47 -50.88
C GLY A 235 -6.20 -14.87 -49.91
N SER A 236 -5.69 -14.12 -48.94
CA SER A 236 -6.38 -13.57 -47.76
C SER A 236 -7.71 -12.87 -48.04
N ARG A 237 -8.75 -13.29 -47.31
CA ARG A 237 -9.92 -12.46 -47.01
C ARG A 237 -10.22 -12.54 -45.51
N SER A 238 -10.08 -11.42 -44.82
CA SER A 238 -10.44 -11.27 -43.41
C SER A 238 -11.86 -10.73 -43.31
N VAL A 239 -12.75 -11.40 -42.57
CA VAL A 239 -14.09 -10.89 -42.26
C VAL A 239 -14.08 -10.45 -40.79
N HIS A 240 -14.27 -9.15 -40.56
CA HIS A 240 -14.40 -8.59 -39.21
C HIS A 240 -15.86 -8.31 -38.90
N TRP A 241 -16.33 -8.80 -37.75
CA TRP A 241 -17.64 -8.44 -37.20
C TRP A 241 -17.42 -7.56 -35.98
N ARG A 242 -18.02 -6.37 -35.99
CA ARG A 242 -18.03 -5.44 -34.85
C ARG A 242 -19.38 -5.59 -34.16
N LEU A 243 -19.40 -6.21 -32.98
CA LEU A 243 -20.56 -6.19 -32.11
C LEU A 243 -20.61 -4.82 -31.43
N TRP A 244 -21.64 -4.04 -31.73
CA TRP A 244 -21.96 -2.82 -31.00
C TRP A 244 -22.85 -3.22 -29.83
N GLY A 245 -22.38 -2.93 -28.61
CA GLY A 245 -23.13 -3.01 -27.36
C GLY A 245 -22.83 -1.77 -26.55
#